data_AF-A0A8S3WMN3-F1
#
_entry.id   AF-A0A8S3WMN3-F1
#
_cell.length_a   1.000
_cell.length_b   1.000
_cell.length_c   1.000
_cell.angle_alpha   90.00
_cell.angle_beta   90.00
_cell.angle_gamma   90.00
#
_symmetry.space_group_name_H-M   'P 1'
#
loop_
_entity.id
_entity.type
_entity.pdbx_description
1 polymer ?
#
loop_
_entity_poly.entity_id
_entity_poly.type
_entity_poly.pdbx_seq_one_letter_code
_entity_poly.pdbx_strand_id
1 'polypeptide(L)'
;MNFLFLNFNSGMDYVKDYENADTISIDTLALEEAVQEERTREISELNALSPKVSYLHTSVLYYRNAKTKLGVTCHEAWRTLVKKIGGTPNTWRDLGYLLGLSQDDLAYIMNTVREDPADTVLKVFMQNEKATLDKVLDALVKMKRYDILKAIEDPFCDMAQCFNKDDSGYHSTGKTSGTKEIVSFTKNLTNDLPPALNKNIIVKGKEPNKPTLRPPIKADVKKRENEQPILFLTFTEDGLQTAANIKQYVDNWTDISGVTIVILNERRDEVYQNPEKFIREYFEKADFIVPIITTGYLNEINSHTPRVPSTNDNLDFKYVNFIYKLIVNHYIHVSGCLNQKVRSVLPQNAEVNVLRDITMYPDLMPWTYETNFDENFKAFLNKEYSNNII
;
A
#
# COMPACT_ATOMS: atom_id res chain seq x y z
N MET A 1 30.88 -55.32 -1.53
CA MET A 1 30.98 -54.04 -0.80
C MET A 1 29.55 -53.58 -0.61
N ASN A 2 28.98 -53.92 0.55
CA ASN A 2 27.54 -53.94 0.80
C ASN A 2 27.05 -52.57 1.25
N PHE A 3 26.01 -52.09 0.59
CA PHE A 3 25.10 -51.08 1.13
C PHE A 3 24.20 -51.75 2.19
N LEU A 4 24.24 -51.24 3.41
CA LEU A 4 23.24 -51.51 4.44
C LEU A 4 22.21 -50.38 4.41
N PHE A 5 21.02 -50.69 3.88
CA PHE A 5 19.80 -49.94 4.17
C PHE A 5 19.20 -50.53 5.45
N LEU A 6 19.03 -49.71 6.48
CA LEU A 6 18.27 -50.07 7.67
C LEU A 6 16.81 -49.62 7.50
N ASN A 7 15.93 -50.62 7.61
CA ASN A 7 14.49 -50.53 7.72
C ASN A 7 14.05 -49.66 8.91
N PHE A 8 12.97 -48.90 8.72
CA PHE A 8 11.96 -48.72 9.76
C PHE A 8 10.58 -48.85 9.12
N ASN A 9 9.89 -49.90 9.56
CA ASN A 9 8.54 -50.30 9.18
C ASN A 9 7.77 -50.41 10.50
N SER A 10 6.65 -49.68 10.64
CA SER A 10 5.63 -49.85 11.69
C SER A 10 4.63 -48.70 11.55
N GLY A 11 3.38 -48.87 11.18
CA GLY A 11 2.62 -50.06 10.86
C GLY A 11 1.32 -49.62 10.22
N MET A 12 0.92 -50.30 9.16
CA MET A 12 -0.37 -50.12 8.51
C MET A 12 -0.84 -51.50 8.05
N ASP A 13 -1.08 -52.37 9.02
CA ASP A 13 -1.74 -53.67 8.81
C ASP A 13 -3.26 -53.46 8.87
N TYR A 14 -3.86 -53.02 7.77
CA TYR A 14 -5.29 -53.21 7.50
C TYR A 14 -5.53 -53.30 6.00
N VAL A 15 -4.97 -54.34 5.37
CA VAL A 15 -5.44 -54.80 4.05
C VAL A 15 -5.44 -56.32 4.03
N LYS A 16 -6.53 -56.92 4.49
CA LYS A 16 -6.93 -58.28 4.06
C LYS A 16 -8.44 -58.34 3.84
N ASP A 17 -8.75 -58.84 2.65
CA ASP A 17 -10.01 -59.38 2.15
C ASP A 17 -11.20 -58.42 1.99
N TYR A 18 -11.39 -57.95 0.73
CA TYR A 18 -12.66 -57.42 0.26
C TYR A 18 -13.06 -58.08 -1.07
N GLU A 19 -13.59 -59.30 -0.99
CA GLU A 19 -14.60 -59.78 -1.92
C GLU A 19 -15.96 -59.24 -1.45
N ASN A 20 -16.36 -58.05 -1.94
CA ASN A 20 -17.75 -57.59 -2.14
C ASN A 20 -17.73 -56.08 -2.39
N ALA A 21 -18.00 -55.69 -3.64
CA ALA A 21 -17.85 -54.32 -4.12
C ALA A 21 -19.06 -53.39 -3.87
N ASP A 22 -20.09 -53.83 -3.14
CA ASP A 22 -21.37 -53.10 -3.11
C ASP A 22 -21.78 -52.44 -1.78
N THR A 23 -20.94 -52.44 -0.74
CA THR A 23 -21.20 -51.65 0.47
C THR A 23 -19.91 -51.18 1.13
N ILE A 24 -19.18 -50.23 0.51
CA ILE A 24 -18.17 -49.45 1.23
C ILE A 24 -18.86 -48.19 1.76
N SER A 25 -19.55 -48.31 2.89
CA SER A 25 -19.83 -47.16 3.73
C SER A 25 -18.49 -46.76 4.37
N ILE A 26 -17.70 -45.95 3.67
CA ILE A 26 -16.52 -45.31 4.26
C ILE A 26 -17.04 -44.51 5.44
N ASP A 27 -16.62 -44.88 6.65
CA ASP A 27 -16.97 -44.16 7.86
C ASP A 27 -16.32 -42.77 7.80
N THR A 28 -17.08 -41.80 7.29
CA THR A 28 -16.63 -40.42 7.08
C THR A 28 -16.20 -39.77 8.39
N LEU A 29 -16.74 -40.22 9.52
CA LEU A 29 -16.34 -39.77 10.85
C LEU A 29 -14.93 -40.25 11.20
N ALA A 30 -14.63 -41.53 10.99
CA ALA A 30 -13.30 -42.07 11.26
C ALA A 30 -12.21 -41.42 10.37
N LEU A 31 -12.55 -41.07 9.13
CA LEU A 31 -11.65 -40.35 8.23
C LEU A 31 -11.44 -38.89 8.67
N GLU A 32 -12.49 -38.20 9.10
CA GLU A 32 -12.40 -36.83 9.61
C GLU A 32 -11.60 -36.75 10.91
N GLU A 33 -11.78 -37.72 11.82
CA GLU A 33 -10.99 -37.86 13.04
C GLU A 33 -9.50 -38.10 12.75
N ALA A 34 -9.18 -38.99 11.80
CA ALA A 34 -7.80 -39.26 11.40
C ALA A 34 -7.12 -38.02 10.79
N VAL A 35 -7.81 -37.29 9.91
CA VAL A 35 -7.31 -36.04 9.31
C VAL A 35 -7.12 -34.95 10.37
N GLN A 36 -8.01 -34.87 11.35
CA GLN A 36 -7.90 -33.91 12.42
C GLN A 36 -6.74 -34.24 13.37
N GLU A 37 -6.51 -35.53 13.67
CA GLU A 37 -5.37 -35.98 14.47
C GLU A 37 -4.03 -35.69 13.77
N GLU A 38 -3.93 -35.99 12.47
CA GLU A 38 -2.75 -35.70 11.65
C GLU A 38 -2.44 -34.19 11.63
N ARG A 39 -3.46 -33.34 11.38
CA ARG A 39 -3.31 -31.88 11.47
C ARG A 39 -2.86 -31.41 12.85
N THR A 40 -3.40 -31.99 13.91
CA THR A 40 -3.04 -31.59 15.29
C THR A 40 -1.59 -31.96 15.59
N ARG A 41 -1.12 -33.09 15.07
CA ARG A 41 0.28 -33.53 15.15
C ARG A 41 1.20 -32.58 14.38
N GLU A 42 0.87 -32.26 13.12
CA GLU A 42 1.65 -31.30 12.31
C GLU A 42 1.72 -29.91 12.96
N ILE A 43 0.60 -29.42 13.53
CA ILE A 43 0.58 -28.15 14.27
C ILE A 43 1.48 -28.23 15.50
N SER A 44 1.53 -29.36 16.20
CA SER A 44 2.40 -29.55 17.36
C SER A 44 3.89 -29.54 16.98
N GLU A 45 4.25 -30.11 15.83
CA GLU A 45 5.61 -30.11 15.29
C GLU A 45 6.03 -28.69 14.84
N LEU A 46 5.13 -27.96 14.18
CA LEU A 46 5.37 -26.57 13.80
C LEU A 46 5.50 -25.64 15.01
N ASN A 47 4.78 -25.91 16.11
CA ASN A 47 4.94 -25.19 17.37
C ASN A 47 6.32 -25.43 18.02
N ALA A 48 7.00 -26.54 17.69
CA ALA A 48 8.37 -26.80 18.16
C ALA A 48 9.42 -25.89 17.49
N LEU A 49 9.06 -25.17 16.42
CA LEU A 49 9.92 -24.16 15.78
C LEU A 49 9.98 -22.86 16.60
N SER A 50 8.87 -22.46 17.22
CA SER A 50 8.76 -21.24 18.03
C SER A 50 9.87 -21.10 19.09
N PRO A 51 10.14 -22.09 19.97
CA PRO A 51 11.23 -22.00 20.95
C PRO A 51 12.63 -21.99 20.32
N LYS A 52 12.81 -22.50 19.10
CA LYS A 52 14.10 -22.51 18.41
C LYS A 52 14.48 -21.13 17.87
N VAL A 53 13.53 -20.23 17.66
CA VAL A 53 13.77 -18.91 17.06
C VAL A 53 13.35 -17.74 17.95
N SER A 54 12.85 -18.01 19.17
CA SER A 54 12.39 -16.99 20.11
C SER A 54 13.49 -16.03 20.61
N TYR A 55 14.75 -16.42 20.49
CA TYR A 55 15.90 -15.57 20.80
C TYR A 55 16.48 -14.85 19.57
N LEU A 56 15.93 -15.07 18.38
CA LEU A 56 16.37 -14.41 17.15
C LEU A 56 15.47 -13.22 16.86
N HIS A 57 16.07 -12.03 16.80
CA HIS A 57 15.37 -10.84 16.37
C HIS A 57 15.11 -10.88 14.85
N THR A 58 13.99 -10.31 14.40
CA THR A 58 13.59 -10.24 12.97
C THR A 58 14.67 -9.59 12.08
N SER A 59 15.53 -8.74 12.65
CA SER A 59 16.69 -8.14 11.94
C SER A 59 17.70 -9.14 11.43
N VAL A 60 17.76 -10.35 12.01
CA VAL A 60 18.60 -11.44 11.55
C VAL A 60 18.27 -11.85 10.11
N LEU A 61 17.00 -11.75 9.70
CA LEU A 61 16.57 -12.03 8.33
C LEU A 61 17.23 -11.12 7.30
N TYR A 62 17.68 -9.93 7.70
CA TYR A 62 18.28 -8.92 6.82
C TYR A 62 19.81 -8.94 6.83
N TYR A 63 20.43 -9.89 7.53
CA TYR A 63 21.87 -10.09 7.43
C TYR A 63 22.23 -10.54 6.00
N ARG A 64 23.15 -9.81 5.35
CA ARG A 64 23.58 -10.07 3.97
C ARG A 64 25.10 -10.29 3.93
N ASN A 65 25.50 -11.54 3.74
CA ASN A 65 26.89 -11.89 3.45
C ASN A 65 26.93 -13.18 2.62
N ALA A 66 27.03 -13.03 1.30
CA ALA A 66 27.02 -14.17 0.38
C ALA A 66 28.22 -15.12 0.54
N LYS A 67 29.27 -14.70 1.26
CA LYS A 67 30.48 -15.52 1.49
C LYS A 67 30.38 -16.41 2.72
N THR A 68 29.39 -16.23 3.58
CA THR A 68 29.23 -17.01 4.81
C THR A 68 27.98 -17.87 4.73
N LYS A 69 28.06 -19.11 5.25
CA LYS A 69 26.89 -20.00 5.40
C LYS A 69 25.74 -19.26 6.09
N LEU A 70 26.06 -18.53 7.16
CA LEU A 70 25.11 -17.71 7.91
C LEU A 70 24.37 -16.69 7.03
N GLY A 71 25.07 -15.93 6.18
CA GLY A 71 24.44 -14.92 5.33
C GLY A 71 23.56 -15.52 4.23
N VAL A 72 23.93 -16.69 3.70
CA VAL A 72 23.10 -17.43 2.73
C VAL A 72 21.82 -17.93 3.42
N THR A 73 21.93 -18.56 4.59
CA THR A 73 20.79 -19.09 5.33
C THR A 73 19.82 -18.00 5.78
N CYS A 74 20.31 -16.85 6.27
CA CYS A 74 19.46 -15.69 6.60
C CYS A 74 18.72 -15.15 5.37
N HIS A 75 19.38 -15.08 4.22
CA HIS A 75 18.75 -14.60 2.98
C HIS A 75 17.70 -15.57 2.45
N GLU A 76 17.95 -16.88 2.52
CA GLU A 76 16.99 -17.91 2.14
C GLU A 76 15.75 -17.89 3.04
N ALA A 77 15.93 -17.81 4.36
CA ALA A 77 14.84 -17.68 5.32
C ALA A 77 13.97 -16.43 5.03
N TRP A 78 14.60 -15.28 4.80
CA TRP A 78 13.91 -14.05 4.41
C TRP A 78 13.15 -14.21 3.08
N ARG A 79 13.81 -14.73 2.04
CA ARG A 79 13.24 -14.85 0.69
C ARG A 79 12.02 -15.76 0.69
N THR A 80 12.11 -16.90 1.38
CA THR A 80 11.02 -17.87 1.48
C THR A 80 9.83 -17.28 2.25
N LEU A 81 10.09 -16.61 3.38
CA LEU A 81 9.07 -15.95 4.19
C LEU A 81 8.32 -14.85 3.41
N VAL A 82 9.04 -13.89 2.84
CA VAL A 82 8.46 -12.77 2.08
C VAL A 82 7.68 -13.28 0.88
N LYS A 83 8.25 -14.20 0.09
CA LYS A 83 7.58 -14.76 -1.09
C LYS A 83 6.26 -15.47 -0.75
N LYS A 84 6.20 -16.20 0.37
CA LYS A 84 5.00 -16.93 0.79
C LYS A 84 3.91 -16.00 1.32
N ILE A 85 4.29 -14.97 2.08
CA ILE A 85 3.36 -13.97 2.62
C ILE A 85 2.85 -13.06 1.49
N GLY A 86 3.73 -12.55 0.62
CA GLY A 86 3.37 -11.67 -0.49
C GLY A 86 2.67 -12.39 -1.65
N GLY A 87 2.88 -13.69 -1.81
CA GLY A 87 2.27 -14.51 -2.87
C GLY A 87 0.78 -14.80 -2.67
N THR A 88 0.21 -14.48 -1.50
CA THR A 88 -1.22 -14.66 -1.23
C THR A 88 -1.89 -13.29 -0.99
N PRO A 89 -3.04 -12.99 -1.61
CA PRO A 89 -3.71 -11.70 -1.42
C PRO A 89 -3.97 -11.40 0.07
N ASN A 90 -3.74 -10.15 0.49
CA ASN A 90 -4.02 -9.61 1.83
C ASN A 90 -3.31 -10.28 3.03
N THR A 91 -2.52 -11.35 2.82
CA THR A 91 -1.87 -12.09 3.91
C THR A 91 -0.85 -11.24 4.67
N TRP A 92 -0.13 -10.36 3.98
CA TRP A 92 0.79 -9.42 4.60
C TRP A 92 0.09 -8.43 5.54
N ARG A 93 -1.16 -8.07 5.24
CA ARG A 93 -1.95 -7.10 6.03
C ARG A 93 -2.43 -7.72 7.33
N ASP A 94 -2.98 -8.94 7.24
CA ASP A 94 -3.41 -9.72 8.40
C ASP A 94 -2.24 -10.04 9.33
N LEU A 95 -1.09 -10.39 8.74
CA LEU A 95 0.15 -10.60 9.49
C LEU A 95 0.57 -9.32 10.21
N GLY A 96 0.61 -8.18 9.51
CA GLY A 96 0.99 -6.90 10.11
C GLY A 96 0.06 -6.49 11.26
N TYR A 97 -1.25 -6.71 11.12
CA TYR A 97 -2.21 -6.46 12.20
C TYR A 97 -1.92 -7.32 13.44
N LEU A 98 -1.68 -8.63 13.26
CA LEU A 98 -1.35 -9.55 14.36
C LEU A 98 0.02 -9.27 14.99
N LEU A 99 0.95 -8.71 14.24
CA LEU A 99 2.25 -8.24 14.74
C LEU A 99 2.16 -6.88 15.47
N GLY A 100 0.96 -6.29 15.55
CA GLY A 100 0.70 -5.06 16.29
C GLY A 100 1.06 -3.78 15.55
N LEU A 101 1.10 -3.81 14.21
CA LEU A 101 1.19 -2.59 13.42
C LEU A 101 -0.14 -1.82 13.51
N SER A 102 -0.08 -0.49 13.49
CA SER A 102 -1.28 0.34 13.50
C SER A 102 -2.04 0.19 12.19
N GLN A 103 -3.35 0.42 12.22
CA GLN A 103 -4.17 0.41 11.00
C GLN A 103 -3.71 1.50 10.01
N ASP A 104 -3.18 2.61 10.53
CA ASP A 104 -2.60 3.70 9.73
C ASP A 104 -1.29 3.27 9.05
N ASP A 105 -0.39 2.56 9.76
CA ASP A 105 0.85 2.02 9.19
C ASP A 105 0.51 1.04 8.05
N LEU A 106 -0.50 0.18 8.24
CA LEU A 106 -0.94 -0.79 7.24
C LEU A 106 -1.61 -0.12 6.03
N ALA A 107 -2.43 0.91 6.26
CA ALA A 107 -3.05 1.69 5.18
C ALA A 107 -1.99 2.45 4.38
N TYR A 108 -0.97 3.00 5.05
CA TYR A 108 0.16 3.65 4.40
C TYR A 108 0.94 2.66 3.53
N ILE A 109 1.24 1.46 4.05
CA ILE A 109 1.91 0.40 3.28
C ILE A 109 1.07 0.02 2.04
N MET A 110 -0.24 -0.17 2.21
CA MET A 110 -1.14 -0.55 1.11
C MET A 110 -1.14 0.45 -0.05
N ASN A 111 -1.10 1.74 0.27
CA ASN A 111 -1.34 2.80 -0.72
C ASN A 111 -0.05 3.44 -1.27
N THR A 112 1.07 3.32 -0.54
CA THR A 112 2.28 4.11 -0.82
C THR A 112 3.49 3.26 -1.19
N VAL A 113 3.56 2.02 -0.71
CA VAL A 113 4.73 1.17 -0.90
C VAL A 113 4.70 0.56 -2.30
N ARG A 114 5.71 0.87 -3.12
CA ARG A 114 5.92 0.28 -4.44
C ARG A 114 6.66 -1.06 -4.38
N GLU A 115 7.32 -1.34 -3.26
CA GLU A 115 8.06 -2.57 -2.97
C GLU A 115 7.13 -3.69 -2.46
N ASP A 116 7.69 -4.85 -2.12
CA ASP A 116 6.90 -5.96 -1.56
C ASP A 116 6.30 -5.53 -0.19
N PRO A 117 4.97 -5.47 -0.05
CA PRO A 117 4.34 -5.02 1.18
C PRO A 117 4.60 -5.99 2.35
N ALA A 118 4.88 -7.27 2.07
CA ALA A 118 5.27 -8.24 3.11
C ALA A 118 6.66 -7.92 3.69
N ASP A 119 7.61 -7.55 2.85
CA ASP A 119 8.95 -7.11 3.29
C ASP A 119 8.84 -5.84 4.16
N THR A 120 8.00 -4.90 3.73
CA THR A 120 7.82 -3.63 4.46
C THR A 120 7.16 -3.84 5.83
N VAL A 121 6.15 -4.71 5.94
CA VAL A 121 5.56 -5.07 7.24
C VAL A 121 6.60 -5.66 8.18
N LEU A 122 7.46 -6.56 7.69
CA LEU A 122 8.52 -7.16 8.51
C LEU A 122 9.56 -6.12 8.94
N LYS A 123 9.93 -5.18 8.08
CA LYS A 123 10.82 -4.06 8.41
C LYS A 123 10.21 -3.14 9.48
N VAL A 124 8.90 -2.85 9.40
CA VAL A 124 8.21 -2.05 10.42
C VAL A 124 8.16 -2.77 11.75
N PHE A 125 7.81 -4.06 11.74
CA PHE A 125 7.80 -4.90 12.94
C PHE A 125 9.19 -4.95 13.61
N MET A 126 10.25 -5.14 12.81
CA MET A 126 11.65 -5.21 13.26
C MET A 126 12.14 -3.95 14.01
N GLN A 127 11.48 -2.80 13.90
CA GLN A 127 11.89 -1.62 14.67
C GLN A 127 11.65 -1.77 16.19
N ASN A 128 10.78 -2.71 16.60
CA ASN A 128 10.56 -3.02 18.01
C ASN A 128 11.70 -3.90 18.54
N GLU A 129 12.33 -3.53 19.66
CA GLU A 129 13.42 -4.32 20.28
C GLU A 129 13.02 -5.75 20.66
N LYS A 130 11.72 -5.98 20.85
CA LYS A 130 11.15 -7.30 21.14
C LYS A 130 10.62 -8.01 19.89
N ALA A 131 10.97 -7.56 18.69
CA ALA A 131 10.53 -8.18 17.43
C ALA A 131 11.32 -9.45 17.14
N THR A 132 10.87 -10.55 17.72
CA THR A 132 11.48 -11.88 17.60
C THR A 132 10.72 -12.72 16.57
N LEU A 133 11.40 -13.72 16.00
CA LEU A 133 10.84 -14.55 14.93
C LEU A 133 9.72 -15.48 15.41
N ASP A 134 9.73 -15.90 16.67
CA ASP A 134 8.63 -16.66 17.30
C ASP A 134 7.30 -15.91 17.21
N LYS A 135 7.30 -14.58 17.36
CA LYS A 135 6.08 -13.77 17.23
C LYS A 135 5.52 -13.75 15.81
N VAL A 136 6.39 -13.88 14.81
CA VAL A 136 5.98 -14.05 13.41
C VAL A 136 5.35 -15.44 13.24
N LEU A 137 5.93 -16.48 13.84
CA LEU A 137 5.35 -17.82 13.83
C LEU A 137 3.99 -17.87 14.55
N ASP A 138 3.88 -17.27 15.74
CA ASP A 138 2.64 -17.19 16.51
C ASP A 138 1.55 -16.46 15.73
N ALA A 139 1.90 -15.41 14.99
CA ALA A 139 0.97 -14.72 14.11
C ALA A 139 0.50 -15.63 12.97
N LEU A 140 1.40 -16.37 12.31
CA LEU A 140 1.05 -17.32 11.25
C LEU A 140 0.18 -18.48 11.75
N VAL A 141 0.43 -18.97 12.97
CA VAL A 141 -0.42 -19.97 13.64
C VAL A 141 -1.82 -19.42 13.88
N LYS A 142 -1.95 -18.17 14.38
CA LYS A 142 -3.26 -17.50 14.57
C LYS A 142 -4.00 -17.30 13.25
N MET A 143 -3.28 -17.04 12.16
CA MET A 143 -3.84 -16.94 10.81
C MET A 143 -4.21 -18.29 10.20
N LYS A 144 -3.86 -19.41 10.85
CA LYS A 144 -4.01 -20.77 10.32
C LYS A 144 -3.30 -20.98 8.97
N ARG A 145 -2.19 -20.28 8.74
CA ARG A 145 -1.37 -20.37 7.51
C ARG A 145 -0.27 -21.42 7.65
N TYR A 146 -0.69 -22.67 7.83
CA TYR A 146 0.21 -23.82 8.01
C TYR A 146 1.05 -24.12 6.76
N ASP A 147 0.56 -23.76 5.58
CA ASP A 147 1.29 -23.81 4.31
C ASP A 147 2.55 -22.93 4.32
N ILE A 148 2.48 -21.77 4.97
CA ILE A 148 3.64 -20.86 5.14
C ILE A 148 4.57 -21.43 6.21
N LEU A 149 4.02 -21.86 7.35
CA LEU A 149 4.79 -22.45 8.45
C LEU A 149 5.62 -23.66 7.98
N LYS A 150 5.03 -24.55 7.19
CA LYS A 150 5.74 -25.70 6.61
C LYS A 150 6.86 -25.28 5.66
N ALA A 151 6.63 -24.23 4.85
CA ALA A 151 7.63 -23.74 3.92
C ALA A 151 8.81 -23.04 4.59
N ILE A 152 8.63 -22.46 5.78
CA ILE A 152 9.69 -21.75 6.52
C ILE A 152 10.35 -22.62 7.60
N GLU A 153 9.87 -23.84 7.84
CA GLU A 153 10.38 -24.76 8.85
C GLU A 153 11.89 -25.03 8.70
N ASP A 154 12.31 -25.55 7.54
CA ASP A 154 13.71 -25.85 7.28
C ASP A 154 14.59 -24.58 7.27
N PRO A 155 14.22 -23.50 6.53
CA PRO A 155 15.02 -22.27 6.54
C PRO A 155 15.22 -21.66 7.93
N PHE A 156 14.20 -21.73 8.80
CA PHE A 156 14.30 -21.18 10.16
C PHE A 156 15.10 -22.11 11.09
N CYS A 157 14.99 -23.43 10.92
CA CYS A 157 15.83 -24.39 11.64
C CYS A 157 17.30 -24.22 11.29
N ASP A 158 17.64 -24.17 9.99
CA ASP A 158 19.01 -23.98 9.52
C ASP A 158 19.59 -22.65 10.01
N MET A 159 18.77 -21.60 9.99
CA MET A 159 19.16 -20.29 10.51
C MET A 159 19.42 -20.36 12.02
N ALA A 160 18.52 -20.97 12.80
CA ALA A 160 18.70 -21.11 14.24
C ALA A 160 19.97 -21.89 14.61
N GLN A 161 20.29 -22.95 13.85
CA GLN A 161 21.54 -23.69 14.02
C GLN A 161 22.79 -22.81 13.81
N CYS A 162 22.77 -21.89 12.85
CA CYS A 162 23.88 -20.96 12.63
C CYS A 162 24.13 -20.00 13.81
N PHE A 163 23.14 -19.81 14.68
CA PHE A 163 23.23 -18.96 15.87
C PHE A 163 23.36 -19.73 17.19
N ASN A 164 23.16 -21.05 17.17
CA ASN A 164 23.41 -21.90 18.34
C ASN A 164 24.90 -22.22 18.43
N LYS A 165 25.61 -21.52 19.33
CA LYS A 165 27.04 -21.69 19.61
C LYS A 165 27.35 -22.89 20.52
N ASP A 166 26.64 -24.00 20.41
CA ASP A 166 26.91 -25.17 21.24
C ASP A 166 27.85 -26.20 20.58
N ASP A 167 28.34 -25.95 19.35
CA ASP A 167 29.14 -26.93 18.58
C ASP A 167 30.55 -26.46 18.15
N SER A 168 31.00 -25.27 18.54
CA SER A 168 32.41 -24.90 18.38
C SER A 168 33.12 -25.08 19.72
N GLY A 169 33.66 -26.27 19.97
CA GLY A 169 34.38 -26.63 21.19
C GLY A 169 35.55 -25.70 21.48
N TYR A 170 35.30 -24.62 22.23
CA TYR A 170 36.29 -23.88 23.01
C TYR A 170 35.56 -23.20 24.17
N HIS A 171 36.10 -23.40 25.37
CA HIS A 171 35.51 -23.03 26.65
C HIS A 171 35.01 -21.58 26.72
N SER A 172 33.79 -21.40 27.20
CA SER A 172 33.43 -20.26 28.05
C SER A 172 32.59 -20.75 29.21
N THR A 173 33.27 -20.88 30.34
CA THR A 173 32.70 -21.02 31.67
C THR A 173 31.80 -19.82 31.96
N GLY A 174 30.49 -20.04 31.91
CA GLY A 174 29.51 -19.03 32.27
C GLY A 174 28.13 -19.68 32.46
N LYS A 175 27.89 -20.25 33.63
CA LYS A 175 26.53 -20.64 34.07
C LYS A 175 25.61 -19.42 33.98
N THR A 176 24.68 -19.41 33.04
CA THR A 176 23.41 -18.68 33.20
C THR A 176 22.27 -19.55 32.69
N SER A 177 21.57 -20.12 33.67
CA SER A 177 20.25 -20.69 33.52
C SER A 177 19.29 -19.57 33.11
N GLY A 178 18.61 -19.76 31.96
CA GLY A 178 17.27 -19.23 31.74
C GLY A 178 17.15 -17.81 31.20
N THR A 179 17.69 -17.54 30.00
CA THR A 179 17.08 -16.77 28.89
C THR A 179 18.20 -16.49 27.88
N LYS A 180 18.16 -17.08 26.68
CA LYS A 180 19.09 -16.72 25.61
C LYS A 180 18.90 -15.24 25.28
N GLU A 181 19.98 -14.45 25.32
CA GLU A 181 19.94 -13.04 24.95
C GLU A 181 19.49 -12.89 23.48
N ILE A 182 18.64 -11.89 23.20
CA ILE A 182 18.10 -11.69 21.86
C ILE A 182 19.23 -11.30 20.89
N VAL A 183 19.49 -12.14 19.90
CA VAL A 183 20.48 -11.88 18.85
C VAL A 183 19.87 -10.91 17.84
N SER A 184 20.49 -9.73 17.68
CA SER A 184 20.00 -8.68 16.78
C SER A 184 21.12 -7.96 16.02
N PHE A 185 20.86 -7.60 14.77
CA PHE A 185 21.74 -6.78 13.93
C PHE A 185 21.19 -5.36 13.66
N THR A 186 20.23 -4.87 14.46
CA THR A 186 19.55 -3.58 14.25
C THR A 186 20.50 -2.38 14.16
N LYS A 187 21.66 -2.42 14.83
CA LYS A 187 22.64 -1.31 14.82
C LYS A 187 23.37 -1.11 13.48
N ASN A 188 23.41 -2.12 12.62
CA ASN A 188 24.18 -2.10 11.37
C ASN A 188 23.29 -2.10 10.11
N LEU A 189 21.97 -2.03 10.28
CA LEU A 189 21.04 -2.09 9.16
C LEU A 189 20.66 -0.66 8.71
N THR A 190 20.84 -0.38 7.43
CA THR A 190 20.36 0.86 6.83
C THR A 190 18.84 0.88 6.90
N ASN A 191 18.27 1.88 7.57
CA ASN A 191 16.82 2.03 7.64
C ASN A 191 16.33 2.63 6.32
N ASP A 192 15.80 1.79 5.45
CA ASP A 192 15.22 2.13 4.15
C ASP A 192 13.70 2.39 4.23
N LEU A 193 13.12 2.37 5.43
CA LEU A 193 11.71 2.66 5.60
C LEU A 193 11.41 4.14 5.34
N PRO A 194 10.24 4.43 4.72
CA PRO A 194 9.72 5.79 4.62
C PRO A 194 9.68 6.46 6.00
N PRO A 195 9.96 7.78 6.10
CA PRO A 195 9.97 8.51 7.37
C PRO A 195 8.70 8.33 8.21
N ALA A 196 7.54 8.21 7.54
CA ALA A 196 6.25 7.97 8.19
C ALA A 196 6.17 6.65 8.98
N LEU A 197 6.95 5.65 8.58
CA LEU A 197 6.98 4.33 9.21
C LEU A 197 8.15 4.18 10.21
N ASN A 198 9.04 5.18 10.30
CA ASN A 198 10.25 5.09 11.12
C ASN A 198 10.00 5.58 12.57
N LYS A 199 9.84 4.62 13.47
CA LYS A 199 9.56 4.81 14.91
C LYS A 199 10.79 5.27 15.71
N ASN A 200 11.99 5.21 15.12
CA ASN A 200 13.23 5.67 15.74
C ASN A 200 13.54 7.15 15.50
N ILE A 201 12.73 7.86 14.69
CA ILE A 201 12.80 9.32 14.56
C ILE A 201 12.09 9.94 15.78
N ILE A 202 12.65 9.74 16.97
CA ILE A 202 12.34 10.59 18.11
C ILE A 202 13.13 11.87 17.88
N VAL A 203 12.43 12.95 17.49
CA VAL A 203 12.95 14.32 17.56
C VAL A 203 13.24 14.62 19.03
N LYS A 204 14.42 14.23 19.52
CA LYS A 204 14.92 14.63 20.84
C LYS A 204 15.15 16.14 20.80
N GLY A 205 14.35 16.89 21.57
CA GLY A 205 14.76 18.21 22.05
C GLY A 205 14.15 19.43 21.37
N LYS A 206 12.99 19.33 20.70
CA LYS A 206 12.13 20.50 20.53
C LYS A 206 10.74 20.12 20.99
N GLU A 207 10.28 20.76 22.06
CA GLU A 207 8.83 20.85 22.28
C GLU A 207 8.19 21.21 20.95
N PRO A 208 7.11 20.51 20.54
CA PRO A 208 6.40 20.91 19.34
C PRO A 208 6.04 22.38 19.54
N ASN A 209 6.51 23.26 18.66
CA ASN A 209 5.95 24.59 18.58
C ASN A 209 4.44 24.37 18.53
N LYS A 210 3.73 24.87 19.55
CA LYS A 210 2.27 25.01 19.51
C LYS A 210 1.92 25.40 18.08
N PRO A 211 1.02 24.69 17.38
CA PRO A 211 0.69 25.02 16.01
C PRO A 211 0.27 26.49 16.01
N THR A 212 1.16 27.36 15.54
CA THR A 212 0.77 28.70 15.20
C THR A 212 -0.24 28.49 14.08
N LEU A 213 -1.45 28.99 14.27
CA LEU A 213 -2.45 29.23 13.22
C LEU A 213 -1.92 30.29 12.23
N ARG A 214 -0.67 30.15 11.80
CA ARG A 214 -0.06 30.94 10.76
C ARG A 214 0.21 29.97 9.61
N PRO A 215 -0.32 30.27 8.42
CA PRO A 215 0.02 29.51 7.22
C PRO A 215 1.54 29.40 7.12
N PRO A 216 2.07 28.27 6.62
CA PRO A 216 3.49 28.17 6.33
C PRO A 216 3.91 29.39 5.49
N ILE A 217 5.02 30.01 5.90
CA ILE A 217 5.64 31.11 5.17
C ILE A 217 5.79 30.64 3.73
N LYS A 218 5.16 31.40 2.82
CA LYS A 218 5.18 31.21 1.39
C LYS A 218 6.57 30.73 0.98
N ALA A 219 6.69 29.47 0.54
CA ALA A 219 7.74 29.17 -0.42
C ALA A 219 7.53 30.18 -1.55
N ASP A 220 8.58 30.85 -2.01
CA ASP A 220 8.53 31.75 -3.15
C ASP A 220 7.98 30.99 -4.36
N VAL A 221 6.65 30.96 -4.48
CA VAL A 221 5.94 30.75 -5.73
C VAL A 221 6.42 31.92 -6.56
N LYS A 222 7.33 31.66 -7.50
CA LYS A 222 7.69 32.63 -8.54
C LYS A 222 6.38 33.17 -9.11
N LYS A 223 6.05 34.39 -8.70
CA LYS A 223 4.87 35.13 -9.15
C LYS A 223 4.95 35.19 -10.66
N ARG A 224 3.98 34.59 -11.35
CA ARG A 224 3.88 34.74 -12.80
C ARG A 224 3.25 36.08 -13.07
N GLU A 225 4.02 36.98 -13.65
CA GLU A 225 3.53 38.25 -14.16
C GLU A 225 2.60 37.98 -15.36
N ASN A 226 1.33 38.40 -15.25
CA ASN A 226 0.38 38.57 -16.36
C ASN A 226 0.07 37.36 -17.26
N GLU A 227 -0.19 36.18 -16.70
CA GLU A 227 -0.92 35.13 -17.43
C GLU A 227 -2.41 35.19 -17.10
N GLN A 228 -3.23 35.17 -18.15
CA GLN A 228 -4.68 35.04 -18.12
C GLN A 228 -5.10 33.80 -17.30
N PRO A 229 -6.19 33.83 -16.51
CA PRO A 229 -6.54 32.69 -15.68
C PRO A 229 -6.89 31.45 -16.51
N ILE A 230 -6.40 30.28 -16.12
CA ILE A 230 -6.61 29.01 -16.82
C ILE A 230 -7.43 28.06 -15.95
N LEU A 231 -8.58 27.63 -16.48
CA LEU A 231 -9.41 26.57 -15.92
C LEU A 231 -9.23 25.30 -16.76
N PHE A 232 -8.71 24.22 -16.15
CA PHE A 232 -8.55 22.94 -16.82
C PHE A 232 -9.64 21.97 -16.37
N LEU A 233 -10.60 21.70 -17.26
CA LEU A 233 -11.74 20.83 -16.98
C LEU A 233 -11.36 19.36 -17.19
N THR A 234 -11.89 18.49 -16.33
CA THR A 234 -11.78 17.03 -16.49
C THR A 234 -13.12 16.38 -16.17
N PHE A 235 -13.62 15.54 -17.09
CA PHE A 235 -14.97 15.00 -17.02
C PHE A 235 -15.11 13.72 -17.87
N THR A 236 -16.12 12.92 -17.57
CA THR A 236 -16.56 11.77 -18.37
C THR A 236 -17.76 12.14 -19.24
N GLU A 237 -18.25 11.23 -20.08
CA GLU A 237 -19.32 11.52 -21.05
C GLU A 237 -20.60 12.11 -20.42
N ASP A 238 -20.98 11.62 -19.26
CA ASP A 238 -22.12 12.10 -18.47
C ASP A 238 -21.91 13.49 -17.84
N GLY A 239 -20.70 14.04 -17.90
CA GLY A 239 -20.37 15.41 -17.51
C GLY A 239 -20.26 16.40 -18.67
N LEU A 240 -20.43 15.94 -19.92
CA LEU A 240 -20.21 16.76 -21.12
C LEU A 240 -21.12 18.01 -21.17
N GLN A 241 -22.39 17.86 -20.81
CA GLN A 241 -23.34 18.98 -20.79
C GLN A 241 -22.92 20.04 -19.77
N THR A 242 -22.53 19.62 -18.57
CA THR A 242 -22.03 20.52 -17.53
C THR A 242 -20.77 21.25 -17.98
N ALA A 243 -19.85 20.58 -18.70
CA ALA A 243 -18.66 21.20 -19.26
C ALA A 243 -19.00 22.29 -20.28
N ALA A 244 -19.96 22.02 -21.16
CA ALA A 244 -20.44 22.99 -22.15
C ALA A 244 -21.10 24.21 -21.47
N ASN A 245 -21.91 23.96 -20.43
CA ASN A 245 -22.54 25.02 -19.66
C ASN A 245 -21.49 25.91 -18.96
N ILE A 246 -20.50 25.31 -18.29
CA ILE A 246 -19.37 26.03 -17.67
C ILE A 246 -18.67 26.93 -18.69
N LYS A 247 -18.39 26.40 -19.89
CA LYS A 247 -17.77 27.18 -20.96
C LYS A 247 -18.62 28.39 -21.34
N GLN A 248 -19.91 28.18 -21.56
CA GLN A 248 -20.84 29.25 -21.86
C GLN A 248 -20.93 30.29 -20.72
N TYR A 249 -20.88 29.86 -19.45
CA TYR A 249 -20.89 30.78 -18.32
C TYR A 249 -19.66 31.69 -18.33
N VAL A 250 -18.47 31.10 -18.48
CA VAL A 250 -17.20 31.84 -18.51
C VAL A 250 -17.13 32.79 -19.71
N ASP A 251 -17.60 32.37 -20.90
CA ASP A 251 -17.65 33.22 -22.09
C ASP A 251 -18.54 34.46 -21.90
N ASN A 252 -19.53 34.38 -20.99
CA ASN A 252 -20.44 35.48 -20.67
C ASN A 252 -19.95 36.37 -19.50
N TRP A 253 -18.81 36.08 -18.89
CA TRP A 253 -18.27 36.91 -17.82
C TRP A 253 -17.75 38.24 -18.36
N THR A 254 -18.31 39.34 -17.85
CA THR A 254 -17.88 40.71 -18.21
C THR A 254 -16.92 41.32 -17.19
N ASP A 255 -16.92 40.78 -15.98
CA ASP A 255 -16.18 41.26 -14.82
C ASP A 255 -14.77 40.67 -14.71
N ILE A 256 -14.54 39.49 -15.30
CA ILE A 256 -13.21 38.84 -15.37
C ILE A 256 -12.91 38.54 -16.83
N SER A 257 -11.95 39.27 -17.41
CA SER A 257 -11.59 39.12 -18.82
C SER A 257 -10.48 38.08 -19.02
N GLY A 258 -10.60 37.31 -20.10
CA GLY A 258 -9.51 36.47 -20.60
C GLY A 258 -9.34 35.13 -19.87
N VAL A 259 -10.36 34.61 -19.20
CA VAL A 259 -10.30 33.26 -18.64
C VAL A 259 -10.22 32.24 -19.77
N THR A 260 -9.18 31.40 -19.75
CA THR A 260 -8.99 30.32 -20.73
C THR A 260 -9.49 29.00 -20.16
N ILE A 261 -10.42 28.36 -20.88
CA ILE A 261 -10.86 27.01 -20.58
C ILE A 261 -10.06 26.00 -21.41
N VAL A 262 -9.53 24.98 -20.75
CA VAL A 262 -8.83 23.86 -21.40
C VAL A 262 -9.70 22.62 -21.30
N ILE A 263 -10.08 22.09 -22.46
CA ILE A 263 -10.78 20.82 -22.66
C ILE A 263 -9.95 20.02 -23.66
N LEU A 264 -9.61 18.76 -23.35
CA LEU A 264 -8.66 17.98 -24.16
C LEU A 264 -9.22 17.70 -25.54
N ASN A 265 -10.51 17.39 -25.64
CA ASN A 265 -11.15 17.08 -26.91
C ASN A 265 -11.24 18.29 -27.86
N GLU A 266 -11.10 19.52 -27.35
CA GLU A 266 -11.04 20.74 -28.18
C GLU A 266 -9.63 21.01 -28.74
N ARG A 267 -8.60 20.38 -28.16
CA ARG A 267 -7.19 20.53 -28.55
C ARG A 267 -6.59 19.21 -29.06
N ARG A 268 -7.40 18.46 -29.80
CA ARG A 268 -7.07 17.11 -30.30
C ARG A 268 -5.69 17.04 -30.96
N ASP A 269 -5.39 17.96 -31.88
CA ASP A 269 -4.13 17.92 -32.64
C ASP A 269 -2.88 18.05 -31.75
N GLU A 270 -2.94 18.91 -30.74
CA GLU A 270 -1.85 19.12 -29.77
C GLU A 270 -1.74 17.90 -28.82
N VAL A 271 -2.88 17.38 -28.36
CA VAL A 271 -2.94 16.25 -27.42
C VAL A 271 -2.51 14.95 -28.10
N TYR A 272 -2.81 14.73 -29.38
CA TYR A 272 -2.42 13.52 -30.10
C TYR A 272 -0.91 13.38 -30.29
N GLN A 273 -0.18 14.49 -30.40
CA GLN A 273 1.28 14.45 -30.58
C GLN A 273 2.00 13.94 -29.32
N ASN A 274 1.63 14.47 -28.15
CA ASN A 274 2.19 14.04 -26.87
C ASN A 274 1.22 14.33 -25.71
N PRO A 275 0.28 13.41 -25.44
CA PRO A 275 -0.81 13.66 -24.51
C PRO A 275 -0.31 13.85 -23.08
N GLU A 276 0.66 13.05 -22.63
CA GLU A 276 1.19 13.16 -21.28
C GLU A 276 1.91 14.49 -21.04
N LYS A 277 2.73 14.93 -22.00
CA LYS A 277 3.42 16.22 -21.90
C LYS A 277 2.41 17.37 -21.87
N PHE A 278 1.45 17.36 -22.79
CA PHE A 278 0.40 18.37 -22.87
C PHE A 278 -0.37 18.47 -21.55
N ILE A 279 -0.86 17.34 -21.04
CA ILE A 279 -1.66 17.31 -19.81
C ILE A 279 -0.84 17.80 -18.61
N ARG A 280 0.42 17.37 -18.46
CA ARG A 280 1.28 17.82 -17.35
C ARG A 280 1.56 19.32 -17.41
N GLU A 281 1.85 19.84 -18.60
CA GLU A 281 2.14 21.26 -18.81
C GLU A 281 0.91 22.13 -18.47
N TYR A 282 -0.28 21.77 -18.96
CA TYR A 282 -1.51 22.50 -18.63
C TYR A 282 -1.96 22.27 -17.20
N PHE A 283 -1.72 21.09 -16.63
CA PHE A 283 -1.96 20.85 -15.21
C PHE A 283 -1.08 21.80 -14.37
N GLU A 284 0.19 21.98 -14.69
CA GLU A 284 1.07 22.91 -13.98
C GLU A 284 0.66 24.37 -14.19
N LYS A 285 0.27 24.76 -15.41
CA LYS A 285 -0.14 26.12 -15.77
C LYS A 285 -1.51 26.53 -15.25
N ALA A 286 -2.44 25.59 -15.08
CA ALA A 286 -3.80 25.89 -14.66
C ALA A 286 -3.85 26.50 -13.26
N ASP A 287 -4.64 27.56 -13.09
CA ASP A 287 -4.96 28.12 -11.78
C ASP A 287 -5.88 27.16 -11.02
N PHE A 288 -6.90 26.65 -11.71
CA PHE A 288 -7.78 25.63 -11.16
C PHE A 288 -7.93 24.44 -12.11
N ILE A 289 -7.83 23.24 -11.51
CA ILE A 289 -8.33 22.02 -12.11
C ILE A 289 -9.79 21.88 -11.67
N VAL A 290 -10.67 21.63 -12.64
CA VAL A 290 -12.12 21.60 -12.45
C VAL A 290 -12.66 20.22 -12.81
N PRO A 291 -12.63 19.26 -11.86
CA PRO A 291 -13.31 17.99 -12.03
C PRO A 291 -14.83 18.16 -12.02
N ILE A 292 -15.50 17.63 -13.03
CA ILE A 292 -16.96 17.53 -13.04
C ILE A 292 -17.32 16.16 -12.48
N ILE A 293 -17.86 16.16 -11.26
CA ILE A 293 -18.05 14.95 -10.49
C ILE A 293 -19.43 14.37 -10.81
N THR A 294 -19.42 13.29 -11.58
CA THR A 294 -20.57 12.46 -11.94
C THR A 294 -20.37 11.03 -11.46
N THR A 295 -21.41 10.20 -11.57
CA THR A 295 -21.30 8.75 -11.34
C THR A 295 -20.25 8.14 -12.27
N GLY A 296 -20.23 8.53 -13.56
CA GLY A 296 -19.23 8.11 -14.53
C GLY A 296 -17.80 8.51 -14.14
N TYR A 297 -17.61 9.74 -13.64
CA TYR A 297 -16.29 10.24 -13.23
C TYR A 297 -15.72 9.41 -12.07
N LEU A 298 -16.53 9.19 -11.03
CA LEU A 298 -16.11 8.41 -9.85
C LEU A 298 -15.82 6.95 -10.21
N ASN A 299 -16.63 6.35 -11.09
CA ASN A 299 -16.39 5.00 -11.59
C ASN A 299 -15.06 4.90 -12.36
N GLU A 300 -14.76 5.90 -13.21
CA GLU A 300 -13.54 5.89 -14.02
C GLU A 300 -12.27 6.02 -13.17
N ILE A 301 -12.28 6.87 -12.14
CA ILE A 301 -11.14 7.01 -11.23
C ILE A 301 -10.97 5.82 -10.28
N ASN A 302 -12.06 5.09 -9.98
CA ASN A 302 -12.05 3.90 -9.13
C ASN A 302 -11.78 2.60 -9.90
N SER A 303 -11.80 2.63 -11.24
CA SER A 303 -11.60 1.43 -12.05
C SER A 303 -10.15 0.90 -11.91
N HIS A 304 -10.00 -0.23 -11.23
CA HIS A 304 -8.72 -0.96 -11.08
C HIS A 304 -8.43 -1.88 -12.29
N THR A 305 -9.29 -1.83 -13.31
CA THR A 305 -9.19 -2.71 -14.48
C THR A 305 -8.20 -2.14 -15.49
N PRO A 306 -7.19 -2.93 -15.93
CA PRO A 306 -6.40 -2.58 -17.11
C PRO A 306 -7.37 -2.40 -18.28
N ARG A 307 -7.45 -1.18 -18.80
CA ARG A 307 -8.40 -0.82 -19.85
C ARG A 307 -8.26 -1.76 -21.04
N VAL A 308 -9.36 -2.42 -21.41
CA VAL A 308 -9.56 -2.87 -22.79
C VAL A 308 -9.41 -1.60 -23.66
N PRO A 309 -8.68 -1.64 -24.78
CA PRO A 309 -8.56 -0.49 -25.67
C PRO A 309 -9.95 -0.02 -26.08
N SER A 310 -10.41 1.06 -25.45
CA SER A 310 -11.66 1.71 -25.80
C SER A 310 -11.44 2.40 -27.14
N THR A 311 -12.27 2.10 -28.13
CA THR A 311 -12.36 2.81 -29.42
C THR A 311 -12.96 4.21 -29.28
N ASN A 312 -13.20 4.69 -28.06
CA ASN A 312 -13.75 6.00 -27.81
C ASN A 312 -12.69 7.08 -28.08
N ASP A 313 -12.93 7.88 -29.12
CA ASP A 313 -12.09 9.00 -29.55
C ASP A 313 -12.17 10.22 -28.60
N ASN A 314 -12.96 10.13 -27.52
CA ASN A 314 -13.06 11.19 -26.54
C ASN A 314 -11.81 11.24 -25.64
N LEU A 315 -10.97 12.26 -25.87
CA LEU A 315 -9.73 12.45 -25.13
C LEU A 315 -9.95 12.83 -23.66
N ASP A 316 -11.01 13.56 -23.34
CA ASP A 316 -11.34 13.93 -21.96
C ASP A 316 -11.60 12.67 -21.13
N PHE A 317 -12.52 11.81 -21.60
CA PHE A 317 -12.80 10.51 -20.99
C PHE A 317 -11.54 9.62 -20.90
N LYS A 318 -10.77 9.57 -21.98
CA LYS A 318 -9.55 8.75 -22.04
C LYS A 318 -8.50 9.18 -21.01
N TYR A 319 -8.40 10.44 -20.63
CA TYR A 319 -7.35 10.89 -19.71
C TYR A 319 -7.83 11.25 -18.29
N VAL A 320 -9.12 11.08 -17.97
CA VAL A 320 -9.66 11.30 -16.60
C VAL A 320 -8.80 10.65 -15.52
N ASN A 321 -8.53 9.35 -15.61
CA ASN A 321 -7.76 8.63 -14.58
C ASN A 321 -6.31 9.15 -14.45
N PHE A 322 -5.70 9.54 -15.58
CA PHE A 322 -4.36 10.12 -15.58
C PHE A 322 -4.33 11.49 -14.91
N ILE A 323 -5.29 12.37 -15.24
CA ILE A 323 -5.43 13.69 -14.60
C ILE A 323 -5.73 13.53 -13.11
N TYR A 324 -6.61 12.60 -12.73
CA TYR A 324 -6.90 12.31 -11.34
C TYR A 324 -5.66 11.87 -10.54
N LYS A 325 -4.81 11.03 -11.13
CA LYS A 325 -3.51 10.69 -10.52
C LYS A 325 -2.60 11.92 -10.34
N LEU A 326 -2.66 12.91 -11.23
CA LEU A 326 -1.93 14.18 -11.04
C LEU A 326 -2.54 14.99 -9.88
N ILE A 327 -3.86 15.04 -9.76
CA ILE A 327 -4.57 15.67 -8.65
C ILE A 327 -4.12 15.08 -7.32
N VAL A 328 -4.21 13.76 -7.17
CA VAL A 328 -3.82 13.05 -5.94
C VAL A 328 -2.35 13.30 -5.59
N ASN A 329 -1.46 13.18 -6.58
CA ASN A 329 -0.03 13.44 -6.36
C ASN A 329 0.23 14.89 -5.95
N HIS A 330 -0.46 15.86 -6.56
CA HIS A 330 -0.33 17.28 -6.18
C HIS A 330 -0.85 17.53 -4.77
N TYR A 331 -2.03 16.99 -4.44
CA TYR A 331 -2.65 17.11 -3.13
C TYR A 331 -1.77 16.54 -2.01
N ILE A 332 -1.23 15.33 -2.20
CA ILE A 332 -0.43 14.64 -1.16
C ILE A 332 0.97 15.25 -1.06
N HIS A 333 1.67 15.42 -2.19
CA HIS A 333 3.11 15.69 -2.18
C HIS A 333 3.47 17.17 -2.31
N VAL A 334 2.62 17.99 -2.93
CA VAL A 334 2.94 19.40 -3.21
C VAL A 334 2.26 20.33 -2.22
N SER A 335 0.96 20.15 -1.97
CA SER A 335 0.19 21.05 -1.13
C SER A 335 0.00 20.57 0.31
N GLY A 336 0.55 19.40 0.67
CA GLY A 336 0.49 18.87 2.04
C GLY A 336 -0.93 18.61 2.53
N CYS A 337 -1.75 17.99 1.68
CA CYS A 337 -3.17 17.71 1.91
C CYS A 337 -4.06 18.97 2.00
N LEU A 338 -3.59 20.11 1.51
CA LEU A 338 -4.41 21.32 1.35
C LEU A 338 -4.87 21.46 -0.09
N ASN A 339 -6.17 21.60 -0.30
CA ASN A 339 -6.71 21.67 -1.65
C ASN A 339 -6.71 23.11 -2.19
N GLN A 340 -5.56 23.53 -2.69
CA GLN A 340 -5.38 24.89 -3.23
C GLN A 340 -5.80 24.98 -4.71
N LYS A 341 -5.55 23.92 -5.49
CA LYS A 341 -5.62 23.91 -6.95
C LYS A 341 -6.86 23.25 -7.54
N VAL A 342 -7.57 22.40 -6.79
CA VAL A 342 -8.73 21.67 -7.31
C VAL A 342 -10.03 22.30 -6.79
N ARG A 343 -10.96 22.55 -7.70
CA ARG A 343 -12.31 23.04 -7.41
C ARG A 343 -13.29 22.20 -8.22
N SER A 344 -13.91 21.24 -7.58
CA SER A 344 -14.83 20.31 -8.20
C SER A 344 -16.18 20.96 -8.48
N VAL A 345 -16.89 20.49 -9.49
CA VAL A 345 -18.24 20.92 -9.84
C VAL A 345 -19.16 19.71 -9.86
N LEU A 346 -20.28 19.80 -9.16
CA LEU A 346 -21.36 18.84 -9.22
C LEU A 346 -22.43 19.33 -10.21
N PRO A 347 -22.88 18.50 -11.16
CA PRO A 347 -24.02 18.82 -12.00
C PRO A 347 -25.27 19.16 -11.17
N GLN A 348 -26.16 19.99 -11.71
CA GLN A 348 -27.38 20.39 -11.00
C GLN A 348 -28.27 19.21 -10.59
N ASN A 349 -28.25 18.11 -11.35
CA ASN A 349 -29.00 16.89 -11.09
C ASN A 349 -28.10 15.74 -10.57
N ALA A 350 -27.03 16.06 -9.84
CA ALA A 350 -26.14 15.03 -9.30
C ALA A 350 -26.90 14.00 -8.44
N GLU A 351 -26.66 12.71 -8.71
CA GLU A 351 -27.31 11.63 -7.96
C GLU A 351 -26.86 11.64 -6.49
N VAL A 352 -27.76 11.24 -5.58
CA VAL A 352 -27.46 11.19 -4.13
C VAL A 352 -26.24 10.31 -3.82
N ASN A 353 -26.02 9.26 -4.61
CA ASN A 353 -24.87 8.37 -4.46
C ASN A 353 -23.55 9.08 -4.72
N VAL A 354 -23.50 10.00 -5.69
CA VAL A 354 -22.29 10.78 -6.00
C VAL A 354 -21.85 11.62 -4.81
N LEU A 355 -22.80 12.19 -4.06
CA LEU A 355 -22.51 12.96 -2.85
C LEU A 355 -21.93 12.11 -1.71
N ARG A 356 -22.35 10.84 -1.62
CA ARG A 356 -21.80 9.90 -0.65
C ARG A 356 -20.41 9.42 -1.04
N ASP A 357 -20.19 9.18 -2.33
CA ASP A 357 -18.97 8.59 -2.83
C ASP A 357 -17.85 9.63 -2.94
N ILE A 358 -18.15 10.89 -3.27
CA ILE A 358 -17.17 11.99 -3.26
C ILE A 358 -16.56 12.20 -1.86
N THR A 359 -17.37 11.97 -0.82
CA THR A 359 -17.03 11.25 0.43
C THR A 359 -15.57 10.85 0.66
N MET A 360 -15.16 9.92 -0.19
CA MET A 360 -13.96 9.12 -0.05
C MET A 360 -12.72 9.79 -0.68
N TYR A 361 -12.91 10.94 -1.33
CA TYR A 361 -11.91 11.64 -2.14
C TYR A 361 -11.67 13.06 -1.60
N PRO A 362 -10.86 13.24 -0.55
CA PRO A 362 -10.61 14.55 0.06
C PRO A 362 -9.98 15.57 -0.91
N ASP A 363 -9.28 15.10 -1.94
CA ASP A 363 -8.71 15.88 -3.03
C ASP A 363 -9.77 16.40 -4.04
N LEU A 364 -11.01 15.92 -3.96
CA LEU A 364 -12.15 16.39 -4.75
C LEU A 364 -13.21 17.13 -3.91
N MET A 365 -13.02 17.20 -2.59
CA MET A 365 -14.01 17.74 -1.63
C MET A 365 -14.38 19.22 -1.76
N PRO A 366 -13.51 20.14 -2.21
CA PRO A 366 -13.95 21.50 -2.49
C PRO A 366 -14.82 21.49 -3.74
N TRP A 367 -16.12 21.23 -3.54
CA TRP A 367 -17.09 21.17 -4.62
C TRP A 367 -18.12 22.30 -4.53
N THR A 368 -18.63 22.70 -5.68
CA THR A 368 -19.80 23.57 -5.81
C THR A 368 -20.80 22.93 -6.75
N TYR A 369 -22.09 23.24 -6.57
CA TYR A 369 -23.06 22.95 -7.63
C TYR A 369 -22.78 23.84 -8.85
N GLU A 370 -23.09 23.32 -10.02
CA GLU A 370 -23.04 24.02 -11.30
C GLU A 370 -23.79 25.36 -11.24
N THR A 371 -24.94 25.41 -10.57
CA THR A 371 -25.76 26.64 -10.43
C THR A 371 -25.02 27.77 -9.71
N ASN A 372 -24.04 27.43 -8.88
CA ASN A 372 -23.26 28.38 -8.09
C ASN A 372 -21.85 28.54 -8.66
N PHE A 373 -21.60 28.02 -9.87
CA PHE A 373 -20.28 28.05 -10.50
C PHE A 373 -19.77 29.49 -10.64
N ASP A 374 -20.56 30.38 -11.21
CA ASP A 374 -20.18 31.77 -11.47
C ASP A 374 -19.72 32.49 -10.21
N GLU A 375 -20.57 32.53 -9.18
CA GLU A 375 -20.28 33.23 -7.94
C GLU A 375 -18.99 32.72 -7.29
N ASN A 376 -18.85 31.39 -7.19
CA ASN A 376 -17.73 30.76 -6.51
C ASN A 376 -16.42 30.90 -7.28
N PHE A 377 -16.41 30.62 -8.59
CA PHE A 377 -15.19 30.69 -9.38
C PHE A 377 -14.72 32.13 -9.62
N LYS A 378 -15.64 33.09 -9.80
CA LYS A 378 -15.27 34.51 -9.80
C LYS A 378 -14.64 34.92 -8.48
N ALA A 379 -15.20 34.49 -7.35
CA ALA A 379 -14.62 34.78 -6.04
C ALA A 379 -13.24 34.14 -5.85
N PHE A 380 -13.02 32.91 -6.34
CA PHE A 380 -11.72 32.26 -6.28
C PHE A 380 -10.66 33.00 -7.08
N LEU A 381 -10.98 33.36 -8.32
CA LEU A 381 -10.09 34.13 -9.19
C LEU A 381 -9.82 35.52 -8.58
N ASN A 382 -10.85 36.25 -8.14
CA ASN A 382 -10.68 37.59 -7.58
C ASN A 382 -9.84 37.63 -6.30
N LYS A 383 -9.89 36.60 -5.44
CA LYS A 383 -9.03 36.51 -4.23
C LYS A 383 -7.54 36.30 -4.56
N GLU A 384 -7.24 35.61 -5.66
CA GLU A 384 -5.87 35.42 -6.15
C GLU A 384 -5.35 36.71 -6.81
N TYR A 385 -6.18 37.39 -7.62
CA TYR A 385 -5.77 38.61 -8.34
C TYR A 385 -5.83 39.90 -7.52
N SER A 386 -6.67 39.99 -6.48
CA SER A 386 -6.72 41.17 -5.58
C SER A 386 -5.54 41.23 -4.61
N ASN A 387 -4.92 40.09 -4.28
CA ASN A 387 -3.69 40.03 -3.48
C ASN A 387 -2.43 40.46 -4.27
N ASN A 388 -2.59 40.85 -5.53
CA ASN A 388 -1.51 41.33 -6.42
C ASN A 388 -1.50 42.85 -6.62
N ILE A 389 -2.34 43.61 -5.90
CA ILE A 389 -2.29 45.08 -5.85
C ILE A 389 -1.86 45.53 -4.44
N ILE A 390 -0.58 45.34 -4.09
CA ILE A 390 0.15 46.16 -3.09
C ILE A 390 1.60 46.27 -3.55
#